data_AF-A0A9Q0MK34-F1
#
_entry.id   AF-A0A9Q0MK34-F1
#
_cell.length_a   1.000
_cell.length_b   1.000
_cell.length_c   1.000
_cell.angle_alpha   90.00
_cell.angle_beta   90.00
_cell.angle_gamma   90.00
#
_symmetry.space_group_name_H-M   'P 1'
#
loop_
_entity.id
_entity.type
_entity.pdbx_description
1 polymer ?
#
loop_
_entity_poly.entity_id
_entity_poly.type
_entity_poly.pdbx_seq_one_letter_code
_entity_poly.pdbx_strand_id
1 'polypeptide(L)'
;ESVSCIHGMRVFSMLWTIMVHTYLQTFGISENKYQKVLTEQSFFYQIIGNANYAVDTFFYLSGFLVTLLFLRTAEKASNKKPTVTADATKVFLLYLYRFLRLTPAYFVALLISEVSFKDTYNHSVFPSGLADHLTCPSHWWRNMLYIQNWFPFPELCMIWSWYLANDMQFYIWAIIILVLSK
;
A
#
# COMPACT_ATOMS: atom_id res chain seq x y z
N GLU A 1 -9.67 -20.60 15.75
CA GLU A 1 -10.43 -19.50 16.39
C GLU A 1 -9.56 -18.44 17.10
N SER A 2 -8.23 -18.53 17.08
CA SER A 2 -7.32 -17.66 17.85
C SER A 2 -6.86 -16.37 17.15
N VAL A 3 -7.66 -15.76 16.27
CA VAL A 3 -7.22 -14.62 15.43
C VAL A 3 -8.04 -13.34 15.65
N SER A 4 -8.93 -13.30 16.66
CA SER A 4 -9.76 -12.12 16.95
C SER A 4 -8.95 -10.85 17.29
N CYS A 5 -7.78 -11.01 17.91
CA CYS A 5 -6.87 -9.90 18.22
C CYS A 5 -6.40 -9.16 16.95
N ILE A 6 -6.24 -9.86 15.82
CA ILE A 6 -5.85 -9.24 14.54
C ILE A 6 -6.93 -8.28 14.05
N HIS A 7 -8.20 -8.58 14.27
CA HIS A 7 -9.28 -7.67 13.92
C HIS A 7 -9.21 -6.38 14.74
N GLY A 8 -8.92 -6.48 16.04
CA GLY A 8 -8.67 -5.31 16.90
C GLY A 8 -7.49 -4.47 16.42
N MET A 9 -6.34 -5.10 16.13
CA MET A 9 -5.15 -4.41 15.61
C MET A 9 -5.45 -3.64 14.31
N ARG A 10 -6.24 -4.23 13.40
CA ARG A 10 -6.64 -3.56 12.15
C ARG A 10 -7.48 -2.33 12.41
N VAL A 11 -8.42 -2.39 13.35
CA VAL A 11 -9.28 -1.24 13.68
C VAL A 11 -8.45 -0.09 14.23
N PHE A 12 -7.57 -0.34 15.22
CA PHE A 12 -6.71 0.70 15.77
C PHE A 12 -5.77 1.30 14.73
N SER A 13 -5.19 0.47 13.86
CA SER A 13 -4.30 0.94 12.79
C SER A 13 -5.07 1.75 11.74
N MET A 14 -6.30 1.37 11.40
CA MET A 14 -7.16 2.16 10.51
C MET A 14 -7.51 3.53 11.10
N LEU A 15 -7.90 3.57 12.38
CA LEU A 15 -8.20 4.84 13.07
C LEU A 15 -6.98 5.76 13.12
N TRP A 16 -5.79 5.20 13.35
CA TRP A 16 -4.55 5.95 13.32
C TRP A 16 -4.26 6.52 11.92
N THR A 17 -4.38 5.70 10.86
CA THR A 17 -4.21 6.17 9.48
C THR A 17 -5.20 7.28 9.10
N ILE A 18 -6.46 7.16 9.51
CA ILE A 18 -7.49 8.20 9.30
C ILE A 18 -7.10 9.50 10.00
N MET A 19 -6.65 9.42 11.24
CA MET A 19 -6.18 10.58 11.99
C MET A 19 -5.02 11.27 11.27
N VAL A 20 -4.01 10.50 10.82
CA VAL A 20 -2.85 11.04 10.10
C VAL A 20 -3.26 11.76 8.82
N HIS A 21 -4.07 11.13 7.97
CA HIS A 21 -4.50 11.76 6.73
C HIS A 21 -5.34 13.01 6.96
N THR A 22 -6.17 13.03 8.01
CA THR A 22 -6.92 14.24 8.40
C THR A 22 -5.99 15.40 8.73
N TYR A 23 -4.94 15.15 9.52
CA TYR A 23 -3.93 16.17 9.86
C TYR A 23 -3.11 16.61 8.64
N LEU A 24 -2.69 15.69 7.77
CA LEU A 24 -1.95 16.02 6.55
C LEU A 24 -2.75 16.93 5.63
N GLN A 25 -4.05 16.64 5.43
CA GLN A 25 -4.92 17.49 4.61
C GLN A 25 -5.15 18.87 5.24
N THR A 26 -5.39 18.90 6.56
CA THR A 26 -5.57 20.16 7.30
C THR A 26 -4.34 21.06 7.18
N PHE A 27 -3.14 20.50 7.33
CA PHE A 27 -1.89 21.24 7.17
C PHE A 27 -1.53 21.57 5.72
N GLY A 28 -2.10 20.86 4.75
CA GLY A 28 -1.98 21.19 3.33
C GLY A 28 -2.77 22.46 2.96
N ILE A 29 -3.89 22.70 3.63
CA ILE A 29 -4.81 23.81 3.34
C ILE A 29 -4.58 25.02 4.27
N SER A 30 -4.02 24.81 5.47
CA SER A 30 -3.84 25.87 6.45
C SER A 30 -2.88 26.97 5.98
N GLU A 31 -3.35 28.23 5.98
CA GLU A 31 -2.52 29.40 5.67
C GLU A 31 -1.54 29.75 6.80
N ASN A 32 -1.83 29.35 8.03
CA ASN A 32 -1.00 29.66 9.20
C ASN A 32 0.15 28.66 9.36
N LYS A 33 1.20 28.86 8.56
CA LYS A 33 2.43 28.04 8.59
C LYS A 33 3.16 28.09 9.93
N TYR A 34 3.03 29.16 10.70
CA TYR A 34 3.67 29.28 12.02
C TYR A 34 3.07 28.30 13.04
N GLN A 35 1.75 28.19 13.09
CA GLN A 35 1.11 27.22 13.98
C GLN A 35 1.44 25.78 13.62
N LYS A 36 1.56 25.47 12.32
CA LYS A 36 2.01 24.15 11.87
C LYS A 36 3.37 23.76 12.48
N VAL A 37 4.37 24.63 12.40
CA VAL A 37 5.72 24.37 12.95
C VAL A 37 5.67 24.15 14.46
N LEU A 38 4.88 24.95 15.19
CA LEU A 38 4.72 24.79 16.64
C LEU A 38 4.03 23.45 16.98
N THR A 39 3.01 23.07 16.23
CA THR A 39 2.33 21.79 16.43
C THR A 39 3.24 20.61 16.10
N GLU A 40 4.06 20.70 15.05
CA GLU A 40 5.00 19.65 14.64
C GLU A 40 6.05 19.33 15.72
N GLN A 41 6.44 20.34 16.51
CA GLN A 41 7.38 20.18 17.64
C GLN A 41 6.74 19.57 18.88
N SER A 42 5.41 19.49 18.95
CA SER A 42 4.72 18.95 20.12
C SER A 42 4.90 17.43 20.25
N PHE A 43 4.94 16.95 21.50
CA PHE A 43 5.09 15.51 21.78
C PHE A 43 3.95 14.69 21.17
N PHE A 44 2.70 15.17 21.28
CA PHE A 44 1.55 14.46 20.73
C PHE A 44 1.58 14.37 19.21
N TYR A 45 2.17 15.36 18.54
CA TYR A 45 2.33 15.29 17.09
C TYR A 45 3.31 14.19 16.66
N GLN A 46 4.20 13.70 17.52
CA GLN A 46 5.08 12.57 17.18
C GLN A 46 4.29 11.30 16.82
N ILE A 47 3.08 11.12 17.35
CA ILE A 47 2.17 10.02 16.97
C ILE A 47 1.75 10.15 15.50
N ILE A 48 1.58 11.38 15.02
CA ILE A 48 1.20 11.68 13.63
C ILE A 48 2.44 11.71 12.73
N GLY A 49 3.53 12.36 13.17
CA GLY A 49 4.78 12.46 12.43
C GLY A 49 5.43 11.09 12.15
N ASN A 50 5.24 10.12 13.05
CA ASN A 50 5.71 8.75 12.86
C ASN A 50 4.61 7.79 12.35
N ALA A 51 3.70 8.29 11.50
CA ALA A 51 2.58 7.53 10.95
C ALA A 51 2.96 6.24 10.21
N ASN A 52 4.20 6.10 9.75
CA ASN A 52 4.66 4.91 9.03
C ASN A 52 4.46 3.63 9.84
N TYR A 53 4.58 3.70 11.18
CA TYR A 53 4.32 2.56 12.06
C TYR A 53 2.88 2.05 12.00
N ALA A 54 1.90 2.93 11.74
CA ALA A 54 0.51 2.51 11.56
C ALA A 54 0.31 1.69 10.29
N VAL A 55 1.11 1.93 9.26
CA VAL A 55 1.08 1.17 8.01
C VAL A 55 1.85 -0.14 8.15
N ASP A 56 2.96 -0.13 8.90
CA ASP A 56 3.78 -1.32 9.17
C ASP A 56 3.00 -2.43 9.86
N THR A 57 2.01 -2.11 10.70
CA THR A 57 1.13 -3.13 11.29
C THR A 57 0.36 -3.89 10.22
N PHE A 58 -0.11 -3.24 9.15
CA PHE A 58 -0.80 -3.92 8.06
C PHE A 58 0.14 -4.80 7.25
N PHE A 59 1.37 -4.34 6.98
CA PHE A 59 2.39 -5.16 6.31
C PHE A 59 2.74 -6.39 7.14
N TYR A 60 2.92 -6.24 8.45
CA TYR A 60 3.15 -7.34 9.37
C TYR A 60 1.99 -8.36 9.33
N LEU A 61 0.74 -7.89 9.43
CA LEU A 61 -0.44 -8.75 9.38
C LEU A 61 -0.59 -9.49 8.04
N SER A 62 -0.27 -8.81 6.92
CA SER A 62 -0.26 -9.40 5.57
C SER A 62 0.76 -10.54 5.50
N GLY A 63 2.01 -10.29 5.91
CA GLY A 63 3.08 -11.29 5.92
C GLY A 63 2.78 -12.47 6.86
N PHE A 64 2.32 -12.19 8.08
CA PHE A 64 1.95 -13.20 9.06
C PHE A 64 0.88 -14.17 8.51
N LEU A 65 -0.15 -13.64 7.87
CA LEU A 65 -1.22 -14.47 7.29
C LEU A 65 -0.70 -15.35 6.13
N VAL A 66 0.15 -14.79 5.26
CA VAL A 66 0.76 -15.54 4.14
C VAL A 66 1.61 -16.70 4.68
N THR A 67 2.46 -16.44 5.68
CA THR A 67 3.29 -17.46 6.32
C THR A 67 2.44 -18.55 6.98
N LEU A 68 1.41 -18.18 7.75
CA LEU A 68 0.52 -19.16 8.38
C LEU A 68 -0.20 -20.05 7.37
N LEU A 69 -0.71 -19.47 6.29
CA LEU A 69 -1.37 -20.22 5.22
C LEU A 69 -0.39 -21.15 4.51
N PHE A 70 0.84 -20.69 4.27
CA PHE A 70 1.88 -21.49 3.67
C PHE A 70 2.25 -22.70 4.53
N LEU A 71 2.52 -22.50 5.82
CA LEU A 71 2.88 -23.58 6.76
C LEU A 71 1.77 -24.64 6.87
N ARG A 72 0.51 -24.21 7.00
CA ARG A 72 -0.64 -25.14 6.99
C ARG A 72 -0.79 -25.91 5.69
N THR A 73 -0.44 -25.29 4.56
CA THR A 73 -0.46 -25.96 3.25
C THR A 73 0.69 -26.96 3.13
N ALA A 74 1.85 -26.64 3.71
CA ALA A 74 3.02 -27.51 3.73
C ALA A 74 2.78 -28.76 4.58
N GLU A 75 2.20 -28.63 5.78
CA GLU A 75 1.82 -29.77 6.63
C GLU A 75 0.89 -30.75 5.91
N LYS A 76 -0.10 -30.24 5.16
CA LYS A 76 -1.03 -31.07 4.37
C LYS A 76 -0.40 -31.72 3.14
N ALA A 77 0.73 -31.21 2.67
CA ALA A 77 1.40 -31.66 1.44
C ALA A 77 2.54 -32.68 1.69
N SER A 78 2.64 -33.22 2.91
CA SER A 78 3.72 -34.08 3.45
C SER A 78 4.22 -35.25 2.55
N ASN A 79 3.48 -35.65 1.51
CA ASN A 79 3.82 -36.81 0.67
C ASN A 79 4.35 -36.49 -0.75
N LYS A 80 4.64 -35.23 -1.12
CA LYS A 80 5.18 -34.89 -2.46
C LYS A 80 6.65 -34.48 -2.41
N LYS A 81 7.50 -35.17 -3.19
CA LYS A 81 8.92 -34.83 -3.35
C LYS A 81 9.06 -33.40 -3.90
N PRO A 82 9.83 -32.51 -3.25
CA PRO A 82 10.03 -31.15 -3.73
C PRO A 82 10.85 -31.19 -5.03
N THR A 83 10.39 -30.46 -6.04
CA THR A 83 11.13 -30.22 -7.28
C THR A 83 11.18 -28.71 -7.48
N VAL A 84 12.39 -28.17 -7.66
CA VAL A 84 12.64 -26.73 -7.76
C VAL A 84 11.80 -26.07 -8.86
N THR A 85 11.59 -26.78 -9.98
CA THR A 85 10.73 -26.32 -11.08
C THR A 85 9.24 -26.25 -10.71
N ALA A 86 8.75 -27.18 -9.89
CA ALA A 86 7.37 -27.18 -9.42
C ALA A 86 7.11 -26.08 -8.39
N ASP A 87 8.08 -25.79 -7.51
CA ASP A 87 7.98 -24.70 -6.54
C ASP A 87 8.02 -23.34 -7.25
N ALA A 88 8.91 -23.12 -8.22
CA ALA A 88 8.95 -21.87 -9.00
C ALA A 88 7.64 -21.62 -9.78
N THR A 89 7.07 -22.66 -10.40
CA THR A 89 5.78 -22.57 -11.09
C THR A 89 4.65 -22.20 -10.12
N LYS A 90 4.68 -22.76 -8.90
CA LYS A 90 3.70 -22.44 -7.85
C LYS A 90 3.81 -20.99 -7.38
N VAL A 91 5.03 -20.46 -7.19
CA VAL A 91 5.25 -19.05 -6.86
C VAL A 91 4.67 -18.15 -7.94
N PHE A 92 4.98 -18.43 -9.20
CA PHE A 92 4.48 -17.66 -10.34
C PHE A 92 2.94 -17.67 -10.40
N LEU A 93 2.30 -18.82 -10.20
CA LEU A 93 0.83 -18.92 -10.18
C LEU A 93 0.20 -18.14 -9.02
N LEU A 94 0.79 -18.18 -7.82
CA LEU A 94 0.30 -17.41 -6.66
C LEU A 94 0.43 -15.90 -6.90
N TYR A 95 1.57 -15.46 -7.46
CA TYR A 95 1.77 -14.09 -7.88
C TYR A 95 0.74 -13.67 -8.93
N LEU A 96 0.58 -14.45 -10.00
CA LEU A 96 -0.33 -14.16 -11.10
C LEU A 96 -1.78 -14.09 -10.62
N TYR A 97 -2.20 -15.02 -9.76
CA TYR A 97 -3.54 -14.99 -9.17
C TYR A 97 -3.79 -13.71 -8.37
N ARG A 98 -2.83 -13.30 -7.54
CA ARG A 98 -2.95 -12.06 -6.77
C ARG A 98 -2.98 -10.84 -7.68
N PHE A 99 -2.13 -10.81 -8.70
CA PHE A 99 -2.07 -9.75 -9.70
C PHE A 99 -3.42 -9.62 -10.43
N LEU A 100 -3.93 -10.72 -11.01
CA LEU A 100 -5.22 -10.72 -11.71
C LEU A 100 -6.41 -10.37 -10.81
N ARG A 101 -6.31 -10.61 -9.50
CA ARG A 101 -7.35 -10.23 -8.53
C ARG A 101 -7.34 -8.74 -8.20
N LEU A 102 -6.17 -8.14 -7.99
CA LEU A 102 -6.06 -6.74 -7.55
C LEU A 102 -6.01 -5.74 -8.71
N THR A 103 -5.28 -6.07 -9.78
CA THR A 103 -5.01 -5.13 -10.88
C THR A 103 -6.28 -4.59 -11.55
N PRO A 104 -7.36 -5.36 -11.78
CA PRO A 104 -8.57 -4.81 -12.42
C PRO A 104 -9.21 -3.69 -11.60
N ALA A 105 -9.34 -3.87 -10.29
CA ALA A 105 -9.90 -2.85 -9.40
C ALA A 105 -8.98 -1.63 -9.31
N TYR A 106 -7.67 -1.85 -9.27
CA TYR A 106 -6.70 -0.77 -9.21
C TYR A 106 -6.64 0.03 -10.52
N PHE A 107 -6.79 -0.63 -11.67
CA PHE A 107 -6.87 0.02 -12.97
C PHE A 107 -8.11 0.91 -13.08
N VAL A 108 -9.28 0.43 -12.62
CA VAL A 108 -10.50 1.25 -12.57
C VAL A 108 -10.31 2.47 -11.67
N ALA A 109 -9.68 2.30 -10.50
CA ALA A 109 -9.37 3.41 -9.60
C ALA A 109 -8.43 4.44 -10.26
N LEU A 110 -7.46 3.98 -11.06
CA LEU A 110 -6.56 4.84 -11.82
C LEU A 110 -7.30 5.66 -12.87
N LEU A 111 -8.19 5.03 -13.65
CA LEU A 111 -8.99 5.74 -14.65
C LEU A 111 -9.91 6.79 -14.02
N ILE A 112 -10.59 6.43 -12.93
CA ILE A 112 -11.45 7.36 -12.19
C ILE A 112 -10.62 8.53 -11.69
N SER A 113 -9.47 8.25 -11.06
CA SER A 113 -8.56 9.28 -10.55
C SER A 113 -8.10 10.24 -11.65
N GLU A 114 -7.67 9.72 -12.80
CA GLU A 114 -7.21 10.53 -13.93
C GLU A 114 -8.30 11.47 -14.45
N VAL A 115 -9.51 10.94 -14.67
CA VAL A 115 -10.65 11.74 -15.15
C VAL A 115 -11.06 12.77 -14.10
N SER A 116 -11.19 12.38 -12.83
CA SER A 116 -11.62 13.26 -11.76
C SER A 116 -10.63 14.40 -11.50
N PHE A 117 -9.33 14.14 -11.49
CA PHE A 117 -8.33 15.21 -11.27
C PHE A 117 -8.25 16.18 -12.45
N LYS A 118 -8.39 15.69 -13.69
CA LYS A 118 -8.42 16.55 -14.88
C LYS A 118 -9.66 17.42 -14.92
N ASP A 119 -10.84 16.88 -14.59
CA ASP A 119 -12.10 17.63 -14.53
C ASP A 119 -12.06 18.68 -13.42
N THR A 120 -11.63 18.27 -12.21
CA THR A 120 -11.49 19.19 -11.07
C THR A 120 -10.54 20.34 -11.40
N TYR A 121 -9.42 20.08 -12.07
CA TYR A 121 -8.48 21.14 -12.45
C TYR A 121 -9.08 22.17 -13.42
N ASN A 122 -9.93 21.73 -14.37
CA ASN A 122 -10.52 22.63 -15.36
C ASN A 122 -11.72 23.42 -14.82
N HIS A 123 -12.47 22.86 -13.86
CA HIS A 123 -13.76 23.41 -13.43
C HIS A 123 -13.80 23.90 -11.98
N SER A 124 -12.88 23.48 -11.12
CA SER A 124 -12.84 23.87 -9.71
C SER A 124 -12.05 25.16 -9.49
N VAL A 125 -12.55 26.02 -8.61
CA VAL A 125 -11.81 27.18 -8.09
C VAL A 125 -10.72 26.74 -7.10
N PHE A 126 -10.89 25.56 -6.48
CA PHE A 126 -9.91 24.99 -5.57
C PHE A 126 -8.89 24.15 -6.35
N PRO A 127 -7.61 24.55 -6.40
CA PRO A 127 -6.58 23.72 -7.00
C PRO A 127 -6.42 22.45 -6.17
N SER A 128 -6.36 21.28 -6.81
CA SER A 128 -5.98 20.06 -6.11
C SER A 128 -4.55 20.22 -5.62
N GLY A 129 -4.30 19.99 -4.31
CA GLY A 129 -2.95 20.05 -3.74
C GLY A 129 -1.98 19.02 -4.32
N LEU A 130 -2.46 18.12 -5.18
CA LEU A 130 -1.71 17.12 -5.91
C LEU A 130 -1.79 17.42 -7.41
N ALA A 131 -0.65 17.42 -8.08
CA ALA A 131 -0.51 17.63 -9.53
C ALA A 131 -0.70 16.34 -10.34
N ASP A 132 -1.56 15.43 -9.87
CA ASP A 132 -1.81 14.12 -10.49
C ASP A 132 -2.29 14.25 -11.95
N HIS A 133 -3.00 15.33 -12.29
CA HIS A 133 -3.44 15.63 -13.66
C HIS A 133 -2.28 15.86 -14.66
N LEU A 134 -1.07 16.21 -14.18
CA LEU A 134 0.13 16.40 -15.00
C LEU A 134 1.02 15.16 -15.01
N THR A 135 1.19 14.49 -13.86
CA THR A 135 2.13 13.37 -13.71
C THR A 135 1.55 12.05 -14.21
N CYS A 136 0.26 11.78 -13.96
CA CYS A 136 -0.38 10.52 -14.30
C CYS A 136 -0.37 10.15 -15.80
N PRO A 137 -0.63 11.07 -16.75
CA PRO A 137 -0.61 10.73 -18.17
C PRO A 137 0.74 10.17 -18.66
N SER A 138 1.85 10.60 -18.05
CA SER A 138 3.21 10.13 -18.38
C SER A 138 3.61 8.86 -17.62
N HIS A 139 3.08 8.67 -16.40
CA HIS A 139 3.60 7.71 -15.43
C HIS A 139 2.59 6.65 -14.97
N TRP A 140 1.37 6.60 -15.52
CA TRP A 140 0.33 5.63 -15.13
C TRP A 140 0.79 4.17 -15.21
N TRP A 141 1.64 3.83 -16.19
CA TRP A 141 2.13 2.47 -16.37
C TRP A 141 2.98 1.99 -15.19
N ARG A 142 3.66 2.89 -14.47
CA ARG A 142 4.46 2.58 -13.27
C ARG A 142 3.56 2.07 -12.13
N ASN A 143 2.35 2.62 -12.03
CA ASN A 143 1.33 2.15 -11.10
C ASN A 143 0.87 0.73 -11.44
N MET A 144 0.60 0.44 -12.72
CA MET A 144 0.18 -0.91 -13.14
C MET A 144 1.22 -2.00 -12.92
N LEU A 145 2.50 -1.63 -12.92
CA LEU A 145 3.59 -2.53 -12.61
C LEU A 145 3.92 -2.59 -11.10
N TYR A 146 3.26 -1.82 -10.24
CA TYR A 146 3.55 -1.72 -8.81
C TYR A 146 5.01 -1.30 -8.50
N ILE A 147 5.58 -0.39 -9.31
CA ILE A 147 6.96 0.10 -9.18
C ILE A 147 7.07 1.62 -9.02
N GLN A 148 5.95 2.32 -8.91
CA GLN A 148 5.91 3.77 -8.76
C GLN A 148 6.73 4.27 -7.57
N ASN A 149 6.77 3.49 -6.48
CA ASN A 149 7.48 3.82 -5.25
C ASN A 149 9.01 3.85 -5.38
N TRP A 150 9.59 3.39 -6.49
CA TRP A 150 11.03 3.47 -6.76
C TRP A 150 11.45 4.81 -7.39
N PHE A 151 10.48 5.63 -7.78
CA PHE A 151 10.73 6.91 -8.46
C PHE A 151 10.62 8.09 -7.48
N PRO A 152 11.23 9.25 -7.83
CA PRO A 152 11.16 10.44 -7.00
C PRO A 152 9.71 10.90 -6.75
N PHE A 153 9.48 11.47 -5.56
CA PHE A 153 8.18 11.95 -5.12
C PHE A 153 7.41 12.82 -6.14
N PRO A 154 8.04 13.79 -6.85
CA PRO A 154 7.34 14.66 -7.79
C PRO A 154 6.81 13.94 -9.05
N GLU A 155 7.30 12.74 -9.35
CA GLU A 155 6.88 11.95 -10.52
C GLU A 155 5.82 10.90 -10.17
N LEU A 156 5.46 10.78 -8.89
CA LEU A 156 4.45 9.83 -8.45
C LEU A 156 3.08 10.24 -9.01
N CYS A 157 2.38 9.24 -9.56
CA CYS A 157 0.98 9.34 -9.91
C CYS A 157 0.17 8.60 -8.83
N MET A 158 -0.91 9.20 -8.34
CA MET A 158 -1.74 8.62 -7.27
C MET A 158 -0.90 8.27 -6.05
N ILE A 159 -0.35 9.28 -5.39
CA ILE A 159 0.64 9.09 -4.33
C ILE A 159 0.21 8.04 -3.29
N TRP A 160 -1.04 8.06 -2.83
CA TRP A 160 -1.59 7.09 -1.86
C TRP A 160 -1.45 5.62 -2.26
N SER A 161 -1.21 5.33 -3.54
CA SER A 161 -1.11 3.97 -4.07
C SER A 161 0.24 3.31 -3.80
N TRP A 162 1.21 4.05 -3.22
CA TRP A 162 2.49 3.52 -2.75
C TRP A 162 2.31 2.32 -1.83
N TYR A 163 1.25 2.32 -1.00
CA TYR A 163 0.93 1.22 -0.10
C TYR A 163 0.71 -0.09 -0.86
N LEU A 164 -0.01 -0.02 -2.00
CA LEU A 164 -0.34 -1.18 -2.81
C LEU A 164 0.90 -1.73 -3.52
N ALA A 165 1.81 -0.85 -3.93
CA ALA A 165 3.10 -1.22 -4.48
C ALA A 165 3.93 -2.01 -3.46
N ASN A 166 4.06 -1.48 -2.24
CA ASN A 166 4.76 -2.15 -1.15
C ASN A 166 4.13 -3.51 -0.80
N ASP A 167 2.80 -3.58 -0.70
CA ASP A 167 2.09 -4.83 -0.38
C ASP A 167 2.33 -5.92 -1.44
N MET A 168 2.36 -5.56 -2.72
CA MET A 168 2.71 -6.51 -3.79
C MET A 168 4.17 -6.94 -3.74
N GLN A 169 5.09 -6.00 -3.55
CA GLN A 169 6.53 -6.25 -3.45
C GLN A 169 6.87 -7.14 -2.24
N PHE A 170 6.33 -6.82 -1.06
CA PHE A 170 6.51 -7.63 0.14
C PHE A 170 5.89 -9.02 0.01
N TYR A 171 4.78 -9.17 -0.71
CA TYR A 171 4.22 -10.49 -1.00
C TYR A 171 5.15 -11.38 -1.83
N ILE A 172 5.76 -10.82 -2.87
CA ILE A 172 6.73 -11.53 -3.71
C ILE A 172 7.90 -11.99 -2.84
N TRP A 173 8.48 -11.08 -2.06
CA TRP A 173 9.59 -11.38 -1.14
C TRP A 173 9.20 -12.44 -0.10
N ALA A 174 8.03 -12.33 0.51
CA ALA A 174 7.54 -13.29 1.49
C ALA A 174 7.44 -14.70 0.87
N ILE A 175 6.88 -14.84 -0.33
CA ILE A 175 6.78 -16.16 -0.99
C ILE A 175 8.17 -16.72 -1.32
N ILE A 176 9.08 -15.89 -1.84
CA ILE A 176 10.44 -16.32 -2.18
C ILE A 176 11.13 -16.87 -0.92
N ILE A 177 11.09 -16.12 0.18
CA ILE A 177 11.70 -16.52 1.46
C ILE A 177 11.08 -17.84 1.95
N LEU A 178 9.75 -17.99 1.90
CA LEU A 178 9.05 -19.19 2.35
C LEU A 178 9.38 -20.44 1.51
N VAL A 179 9.63 -20.27 0.22
CA VAL A 179 10.06 -21.37 -0.66
C VAL A 179 11.51 -21.74 -0.40
N LEU A 180 12.39 -20.75 -0.16
CA LEU A 180 13.78 -20.99 0.20
C LEU A 180 13.96 -21.58 1.61
N SER A 181 13.00 -21.38 2.51
CA SER A 181 13.07 -21.92 3.89
C SER A 181 12.61 -23.38 4.02
N LYS A 182 12.12 -23.99 2.94
CA LYS A 182 11.78 -25.42 2.92
C LYS A 182 13.03 -26.28 2.83
#